data_AF-A0A6B3FU34-F1
#
_entry.id   AF-A0A6B3FU34-F1
#
_cell.length_a   1.000
_cell.length_b   1.000
_cell.length_c   1.000
_cell.angle_alpha   90.00
_cell.angle_beta   90.00
_cell.angle_gamma   90.00
#
_symmetry.space_group_name_H-M   'P 1'
#
loop_
_entity.id
_entity.type
_entity.pdbx_description
1 polymer ?
#
loop_
_entity_poly.entity_id
_entity_poly.type
_entity_poly.pdbx_seq_one_letter_code
_entity_poly.pdbx_strand_id
1 'polypeptide(L)'
;NPTCTSFDQLNLASAQGAQTLKSATGCALRITGGTETGHAGGTYSHWNGYKLDFAKSTCVNNYVTGTFTYIGTRGDGARQYQSGSGNIYADEGNHWDVTYYNCGGC
;
A
#
# COMPACT_ATOMS: atom_id res chain seq x y z
N ASN A 1 -14.49 16.46 -12.55
CA ASN A 1 -14.04 15.09 -12.88
C ASN A 1 -12.55 15.12 -13.18
N PRO A 2 -11.67 14.90 -12.19
CA PRO A 2 -10.29 14.52 -12.47
C PRO A 2 -10.03 13.15 -11.85
N THR A 3 -10.27 12.13 -12.68
CA THR A 3 -9.74 10.79 -12.58
C THR A 3 -8.23 10.83 -12.82
N CYS A 4 -7.37 10.71 -11.82
CA CYS A 4 -5.94 10.51 -12.04
C CYS A 4 -5.30 9.78 -10.84
N THR A 5 -5.54 8.47 -10.74
CA THR A 5 -4.46 7.59 -10.29
C THR A 5 -3.37 7.71 -11.36
N SER A 6 -2.28 8.42 -11.09
CA SER A 6 -1.15 8.51 -12.01
C SER A 6 -0.02 7.57 -11.59
N PHE A 7 0.77 7.11 -12.57
CA PHE A 7 2.03 6.42 -12.36
C PHE A 7 3.24 7.36 -12.57
N ASP A 8 3.01 8.59 -13.06
CA ASP A 8 4.09 9.52 -13.45
C ASP A 8 4.93 10.01 -12.27
N GLN A 9 4.41 9.92 -11.04
CA GLN A 9 5.15 10.22 -9.81
C GLN A 9 5.31 8.97 -8.91
N LEU A 10 4.93 7.78 -9.38
CA LEU A 10 5.04 6.58 -8.57
C LEU A 10 6.53 6.28 -8.34
N ASN A 11 6.94 6.22 -7.07
CA ASN A 11 8.30 5.86 -6.74
C ASN A 11 8.57 4.43 -7.23
N LEU A 12 9.69 4.23 -7.94
CA LEU A 12 10.11 2.92 -8.41
C LEU A 12 10.12 1.89 -7.26
N ALA A 13 10.49 2.31 -6.04
CA ALA A 13 10.47 1.46 -4.86
C ALA A 13 9.05 0.98 -4.49
N SER A 14 8.02 1.80 -4.68
CA SER A 14 6.62 1.42 -4.45
C SER A 14 6.12 0.45 -5.52
N ALA A 15 6.49 0.67 -6.79
CA ALA A 15 6.20 -0.26 -7.88
C ALA A 15 6.88 -1.63 -7.67
N GLN A 16 8.15 -1.61 -7.27
CA GLN A 16 8.91 -2.81 -6.91
C GLN A 16 8.33 -3.48 -5.67
N GLY A 17 7.91 -2.72 -4.66
CA GLY A 17 7.24 -3.25 -3.48
C GLY A 17 5.91 -3.95 -3.80
N ALA A 18 5.13 -3.41 -4.75
CA ALA A 18 3.92 -4.05 -5.26
C ALA A 18 4.24 -5.34 -6.03
N GLN A 19 5.30 -5.33 -6.84
CA GLN A 19 5.77 -6.53 -7.53
C GLN A 19 6.24 -7.60 -6.55
N THR A 20 7.02 -7.23 -5.53
CA THR A 20 7.46 -8.13 -4.45
C THR A 20 6.27 -8.74 -3.72
N LEU A 21 5.26 -7.93 -3.38
CA LEU A 21 4.02 -8.42 -2.78
C LEU A 21 3.30 -9.40 -3.71
N LYS A 22 3.22 -9.12 -5.02
CA LYS A 22 2.60 -10.04 -5.99
C LYS A 22 3.34 -11.36 -6.08
N SER A 23 4.67 -11.32 -6.14
CA SER A 23 5.51 -12.52 -6.19
C SER A 23 5.43 -13.34 -4.89
N ALA A 24 5.36 -12.68 -3.73
CA ALA A 24 5.27 -13.35 -2.43
C ALA A 24 3.89 -13.94 -2.16
N THR A 25 2.82 -13.24 -2.58
CA THR A 25 1.44 -13.67 -2.33
C THR A 25 0.91 -14.63 -3.39
N GLY A 26 1.39 -14.54 -4.64
CA GLY A 26 0.77 -15.16 -5.81
C GLY A 26 -0.62 -14.59 -6.17
N CYS A 27 -1.11 -13.59 -5.43
CA CYS A 27 -2.44 -13.05 -5.58
C CYS A 27 -2.50 -12.07 -6.76
N ALA A 28 -3.69 -11.95 -7.36
CA ALA A 28 -3.99 -10.81 -8.21
C ALA A 28 -4.01 -9.52 -7.35
N LEU A 29 -3.04 -8.63 -7.57
CA LEU A 29 -3.02 -7.29 -7.00
C LEU A 29 -3.69 -6.32 -7.97
N ARG A 30 -4.77 -5.67 -7.51
CA ARG A 30 -5.43 -4.58 -8.23
C ARG A 30 -5.10 -3.27 -7.54
N ILE A 31 -4.23 -2.49 -8.17
CA ILE A 31 -3.89 -1.14 -7.72
C ILE A 31 -5.06 -0.23 -8.08
N THR A 32 -5.62 0.45 -7.09
CA THR A 32 -6.72 1.40 -7.22
C THR A 32 -6.26 2.84 -7.02
N GLY A 33 -5.07 3.03 -6.46
CA GLY A 33 -4.50 4.32 -6.14
C GLY A 33 -2.98 4.28 -6.03
N GLY A 34 -2.31 5.42 -6.21
CA GLY A 34 -0.85 5.45 -6.23
C GLY A 34 -0.25 6.85 -6.17
N THR A 35 -0.48 7.68 -7.18
CA THR A 35 -0.23 9.13 -7.06
C THR A 35 -1.48 9.90 -7.41
N GLU A 36 -2.43 9.98 -6.47
CA GLU A 36 -3.55 10.91 -6.63
C GLU A 36 -3.04 12.34 -6.45
N THR A 37 -3.31 13.18 -7.44
CA THR A 37 -3.14 14.63 -7.30
C THR A 37 -4.10 15.12 -6.20
N GLY A 38 -3.55 15.60 -5.07
CA GLY A 38 -4.33 16.33 -4.05
C GLY A 38 -4.50 15.66 -2.68
N HIS A 39 -3.86 14.53 -2.37
CA HIS A 39 -3.93 13.92 -1.02
C HIS A 39 -2.68 14.16 -0.15
N ALA A 40 -2.94 14.71 1.05
CA ALA A 40 -2.09 14.93 2.22
C ALA A 40 -0.62 15.33 1.95
N GLY A 41 -0.29 16.61 2.15
CA GLY A 41 1.10 17.09 2.16
C GLY A 41 1.90 16.47 3.31
N GLY A 42 2.88 15.64 2.97
CA GLY A 42 3.80 14.99 3.91
C GLY A 42 4.84 14.13 3.18
N THR A 43 5.98 13.83 3.81
CA THR A 43 7.11 13.13 3.19
C THR A 43 6.72 11.76 2.61
N TYR A 44 5.91 10.99 3.34
CA TYR A 44 5.35 9.70 2.88
C TYR A 44 3.89 9.88 2.48
N SER A 45 3.67 10.45 1.31
CA SER A 45 2.33 10.72 0.76
C SER A 45 2.17 10.10 -0.62
N HIS A 46 0.91 9.98 -1.07
CA HIS A 46 0.58 9.62 -2.45
C HIS A 46 1.24 10.61 -3.43
N TRP A 47 1.28 11.88 -3.07
CA TRP A 47 1.95 12.92 -3.85
C TRP A 47 3.45 12.65 -4.07
N ASN A 48 4.13 12.12 -3.07
CA ASN A 48 5.55 11.78 -3.16
C ASN A 48 5.80 10.34 -3.67
N GLY A 49 4.76 9.62 -4.09
CA GLY A 49 4.86 8.28 -4.68
C GLY A 49 5.19 7.15 -3.70
N TYR A 50 5.09 7.38 -2.38
CA TYR A 50 5.40 6.38 -1.35
C TYR A 50 4.20 5.56 -0.89
N LYS A 51 3.01 5.83 -1.44
CA LYS A 51 1.79 5.12 -1.06
C LYS A 51 1.13 4.47 -2.28
N LEU A 52 0.54 3.30 -2.09
CA LEU A 52 -0.29 2.63 -3.08
C LEU A 52 -1.55 2.11 -2.41
N ASP A 53 -2.68 2.29 -3.09
CA ASP A 53 -3.94 1.70 -2.68
C ASP A 53 -4.18 0.41 -3.44
N PHE A 54 -4.46 -0.66 -2.72
CA PHE A 54 -4.88 -1.93 -3.32
C PHE A 54 -6.35 -2.20 -3.01
N ALA A 55 -7.09 -2.64 -4.01
CA ALA A 55 -8.45 -3.13 -3.81
C ALA A 55 -8.44 -4.29 -2.81
N LYS A 56 -9.47 -4.35 -1.96
CA LYS A 56 -9.68 -5.51 -1.09
C LYS A 56 -9.84 -6.78 -1.92
N SER A 57 -9.03 -7.77 -1.58
CA SER A 57 -9.13 -9.14 -2.08
C SER A 57 -8.93 -10.08 -0.91
N THR A 58 -9.74 -11.12 -0.81
CA THR A 58 -9.64 -12.13 0.25
C THR A 58 -8.24 -12.76 0.28
N CYS A 59 -7.61 -12.92 -0.89
CA CYS A 59 -6.25 -13.46 -1.02
C CYS A 59 -5.22 -12.55 -0.35
N VAL A 60 -5.21 -11.27 -0.71
CA VAL A 60 -4.28 -10.27 -0.15
C VAL A 60 -4.56 -10.04 1.32
N ASN A 61 -5.84 -10.00 1.70
CA ASN A 61 -6.28 -9.82 3.07
C ASN A 61 -5.72 -10.93 3.97
N ASN A 62 -5.94 -12.20 3.60
CA ASN A 62 -5.47 -13.33 4.38
C ASN A 62 -3.95 -13.36 4.49
N TYR A 63 -3.24 -13.01 3.42
CA TYR A 63 -1.78 -12.92 3.45
C TYR A 63 -1.31 -11.82 4.41
N VAL A 64 -1.81 -10.59 4.27
CA VAL A 64 -1.41 -9.46 5.11
C VAL A 64 -1.72 -9.76 6.58
N THR A 65 -2.94 -10.17 6.90
CA THR A 65 -3.34 -10.40 8.30
C THR A 65 -2.71 -11.66 8.90
N GLY A 66 -2.28 -12.62 8.07
CA GLY A 66 -1.67 -13.88 8.51
C GLY A 66 -0.14 -13.88 8.54
N THR A 67 0.50 -13.03 7.74
CA THR A 67 1.96 -12.99 7.58
C THR A 67 2.58 -11.74 8.19
N PHE A 68 1.89 -10.60 8.18
CA PHE A 68 2.45 -9.34 8.67
C PHE A 68 2.13 -9.12 10.15
N THR A 69 3.01 -8.40 10.83
CA THR A 69 2.86 -8.10 12.25
C THR A 69 1.83 -7.00 12.42
N TYR A 70 0.76 -7.26 13.18
CA TYR A 70 -0.17 -6.21 13.57
C TYR A 70 0.52 -5.19 14.49
N ILE A 71 0.49 -3.91 14.14
CA ILE A 71 1.19 -2.84 14.88
C ILE A 71 0.23 -1.88 15.60
N GLY A 72 -1.09 -2.04 15.43
CA GLY A 72 -2.10 -1.23 16.10
C GLY A 72 -3.15 -0.67 15.14
N THR A 73 -3.95 0.26 15.64
CA THR A 73 -5.00 0.94 14.89
C THR A 73 -4.62 2.40 14.70
N ARG A 74 -4.70 2.91 13.47
CA ARG A 74 -4.49 4.33 13.14
C ARG A 74 -5.63 5.17 13.71
N GLY A 75 -5.41 6.48 13.87
CA GLY A 75 -6.37 7.39 14.52
C GLY A 75 -7.77 7.48 13.88
N ASP A 76 -7.91 7.01 12.64
CA ASP A 76 -9.17 6.90 11.90
C ASP A 76 -9.86 5.52 12.02
N GLY A 77 -9.30 4.60 12.80
CA GLY A 77 -9.84 3.25 13.00
C GLY A 77 -9.27 2.18 12.07
N ALA A 78 -8.36 2.54 11.15
CA ALA A 78 -7.76 1.57 10.22
C ALA A 78 -6.76 0.65 10.94
N ARG A 79 -6.90 -0.68 10.79
CA ARG A 79 -5.96 -1.66 11.38
C ARG A 79 -4.66 -1.66 10.60
N GLN A 80 -3.53 -1.54 11.27
CA GLN A 80 -2.21 -1.45 10.63
C GLN A 80 -1.40 -2.72 10.82
N TYR A 81 -0.76 -3.15 9.74
CA TYR A 81 0.09 -4.33 9.68
C TYR A 81 1.44 -3.95 9.07
N GLN A 82 2.53 -4.43 9.66
CA GLN A 82 3.88 -4.18 9.18
C GLN A 82 4.46 -5.44 8.56
N SER A 83 4.87 -5.34 7.30
CA SER A 83 5.63 -6.38 6.62
C SER A 83 7.02 -6.58 7.24
N GLY A 84 7.64 -7.74 7.03
CA GLY A 84 9.02 -7.98 7.49
C GLY A 84 10.06 -7.01 6.92
N SER A 85 9.75 -6.37 5.79
CA SER A 85 10.54 -5.29 5.20
C SER A 85 10.29 -3.91 5.84
N GLY A 86 9.31 -3.76 6.72
CA GLY A 86 8.99 -2.50 7.39
C GLY A 86 7.90 -1.64 6.73
N ASN A 87 7.39 -2.03 5.55
CA ASN A 87 6.25 -1.37 4.89
C ASN A 87 4.97 -1.57 5.69
N ILE A 88 4.13 -0.53 5.76
CA ILE A 88 2.90 -0.49 6.57
C ILE A 88 1.68 -0.63 5.66
N TYR A 89 0.77 -1.51 6.04
CA TYR A 89 -0.48 -1.82 5.36
C TYR A 89 -1.62 -1.43 6.30
N ALA A 90 -2.39 -0.41 5.95
CA ALA A 90 -3.55 0.04 6.71
C ALA A 90 -4.84 -0.48 6.05
N ASP A 91 -5.65 -1.18 6.85
CA ASP A 91 -6.96 -1.66 6.44
C ASP A 91 -8.02 -0.59 6.68
N GLU A 92 -8.42 0.12 5.62
CA GLU A 92 -9.49 1.12 5.66
C GLU A 92 -10.89 0.50 5.42
N GLY A 93 -10.98 -0.83 5.39
CA GLY A 93 -12.21 -1.59 5.20
C GLY A 93 -12.60 -1.79 3.73
N ASN A 94 -12.61 -0.73 2.92
CA ASN A 94 -12.93 -0.81 1.49
C ASN A 94 -11.68 -1.06 0.60
N HIS A 95 -10.50 -0.65 1.05
CA HIS A 95 -9.22 -0.88 0.38
C HIS A 95 -8.07 -0.97 1.39
N TRP A 96 -6.89 -1.35 0.91
CA TRP A 96 -5.63 -1.30 1.65
C TRP A 96 -4.88 -0.04 1.26
N ASP A 97 -4.57 0.81 2.23
CA ASP A 97 -3.66 1.94 2.10
C ASP A 97 -2.25 1.50 2.52
N VAL A 98 -1.32 1.40 1.57
CA VAL A 98 0.02 0.85 1.82
C VAL A 98 1.05 1.95 1.71
N THR A 99 1.82 2.13 2.77
CA THR A 99 2.97 3.03 2.80
C THR A 99 4.26 2.23 2.65
N TYR A 100 4.99 2.49 1.58
CA TYR A 100 6.28 1.90 1.28
C TYR A 100 7.39 2.79 1.84
N TYR A 101 8.22 2.23 2.73
CA TYR A 101 9.46 2.86 3.21
C TYR A 101 10.68 2.35 2.44
N ASN A 102 10.55 1.16 1.86
CA ASN A 102 11.52 0.55 0.95
C ASN A 102 10.79 -0.39 -0.01
N CYS A 103 11.53 -0.98 -0.95
CA CYS A 103 10.98 -1.79 -2.01
C CYS A 103 10.70 -3.26 -1.63
N GLY A 104 10.73 -3.59 -0.33
CA GLY A 104 10.33 -4.92 0.16
C GLY A 104 11.43 -5.97 0.18
N GLY A 105 12.71 -5.58 0.07
CA GLY A 105 13.86 -6.50 0.04
C GLY A 105 14.60 -6.57 -1.29
N CYS A 106 14.41 -5.58 -2.16
CA CYS A 106 15.48 -5.14 -3.06
C CYS A 106 16.42 -4.18 -2.30
#